data_AF-A0AAW2SPJ5-F1
#
_entry.id   AF-A0AAW2SPJ5-F1
#
_cell.length_a   1.000
_cell.length_b   1.000
_cell.length_c   1.000
_cell.angle_alpha   90.00
_cell.angle_beta   90.00
_cell.angle_gamma   90.00
#
_symmetry.space_group_name_H-M   'P 1'
#
loop_
_entity.id
_entity.type
_entity.pdbx_description
1 polymer ?
#
loop_
_entity_poly.entity_id
_entity_poly.type
_entity_poly.pdbx_seq_one_letter_code
_entity_poly.pdbx_strand_id
1 'polypeptide(L)'
;MLSPCPFMQWGMDIVGPVPLAAGQRKFLLVAIDYFTKWVEAEPLARITEGEDNPQRVYRETPFSLVYGTEAIIPAELGIPSHRVMNFSEECNENLLRKNLDLIEELREKDFLRIQRYKNIMINSYNKRVKSRSFQVEDLVLRRVDALKPIDKLDPTWEGPYKVTSVIGKGAYELEDPEGCPLPRPWNVHNLKKYFA
;
A
#
# COMPACT_ATOMS: atom_id res chain seq x y z
N MET A 1 1.44 -0.10 -23.34
CA MET A 1 2.80 0.28 -23.77
C MET A 1 3.77 -0.14 -22.68
N LEU A 2 4.87 -0.80 -23.05
CA LEU A 2 5.96 -1.13 -22.12
C LEU A 2 6.85 0.13 -21.99
N SER A 3 7.13 0.57 -20.76
CA SER A 3 8.12 1.63 -20.54
C SER A 3 9.50 1.10 -20.98
N PRO A 4 10.29 1.81 -21.81
CA PRO A 4 11.56 1.27 -22.33
C PRO A 4 12.71 1.30 -21.32
N CYS A 5 12.62 2.11 -20.27
CA CYS A 5 13.62 2.19 -19.20
C CYS A 5 12.98 2.56 -17.85
N PRO A 6 13.68 2.31 -16.71
CA PRO A 6 13.21 2.72 -15.39
C PRO A 6 12.89 4.21 -15.32
N PHE A 7 11.81 4.56 -14.64
CA PHE A 7 11.38 5.95 -14.33
C PHE A 7 11.00 6.83 -15.54
N MET A 8 10.98 6.29 -16.76
CA MET A 8 10.48 7.01 -17.93
C MET A 8 8.96 7.20 -17.89
N GLN A 9 8.24 6.24 -17.32
CA GLN A 9 6.81 6.36 -17.09
C GLN A 9 6.46 5.75 -15.75
N TRP A 10 5.72 6.50 -14.96
CA TRP A 10 5.26 6.09 -13.65
C TRP A 10 3.81 6.51 -13.46
N GLY A 11 3.01 5.64 -12.82
CA GLY A 11 1.62 5.91 -12.49
C GLY A 11 1.52 6.33 -11.03
N MET A 12 0.86 7.46 -10.78
CA MET A 12 0.53 7.90 -9.43
C MET A 12 -0.96 7.69 -9.18
N ASP A 13 -1.31 7.23 -7.98
CA ASP A 13 -2.70 7.07 -7.55
C ASP A 13 -2.85 7.39 -6.05
N ILE A 14 -4.03 7.82 -5.62
CA ILE A 14 -4.33 8.08 -4.21
C ILE A 14 -5.32 7.03 -3.72
N VAL A 15 -4.91 6.25 -2.73
CA VAL A 15 -5.74 5.23 -2.09
C VAL A 15 -6.28 5.77 -0.77
N GLY A 16 -7.60 5.94 -0.67
CA GLY A 16 -8.27 6.27 0.59
C GLY A 16 -9.67 6.87 0.42
N PRO A 17 -10.37 7.15 1.54
CA PRO A 17 -9.84 7.18 2.91
C PRO A 17 -9.79 5.78 3.59
N VAL A 18 -8.63 5.44 4.17
CA VAL A 18 -8.40 4.24 5.01
C VAL A 18 -8.60 4.56 6.50
N PRO A 19 -8.82 3.56 7.38
CA PRO A 19 -8.94 3.78 8.82
C PRO A 19 -7.79 4.60 9.37
N LEU A 20 -8.12 5.59 10.22
CA LEU A 20 -7.18 6.57 10.72
C LEU A 20 -5.96 5.90 11.37
N ALA A 21 -4.78 6.18 10.81
CA ALA A 21 -3.50 5.80 11.36
C ALA A 21 -2.94 6.91 12.28
N ALA A 22 -1.79 6.65 12.91
CA ALA A 22 -1.09 7.65 13.72
C ALA A 22 -0.90 8.96 12.92
N GLY A 23 -1.19 10.09 13.56
CA GLY A 23 -1.12 11.42 12.92
C GLY A 23 -2.30 11.76 11.99
N GLN A 24 -3.48 11.15 12.19
CA GLN A 24 -4.70 11.39 11.39
C GLN A 24 -4.53 11.10 9.89
N ARG A 25 -3.53 10.28 9.53
CA ARG A 25 -3.25 9.87 8.16
C ARG A 25 -4.32 8.90 7.70
N LYS A 26 -4.98 9.23 6.58
CA LYS A 26 -6.11 8.49 6.03
C LYS A 26 -6.03 8.26 4.53
N PHE A 27 -5.04 8.80 3.84
CA PHE A 27 -4.81 8.53 2.41
C PHE A 27 -3.42 7.93 2.22
N LEU A 28 -3.19 7.28 1.10
CA LEU A 28 -1.89 6.81 0.64
C LEU A 28 -1.70 7.34 -0.77
N LEU A 29 -0.69 8.17 -1.00
CA LEU A 29 -0.22 8.44 -2.36
C LEU A 29 0.66 7.27 -2.77
N VAL A 30 0.39 6.66 -3.91
CA VAL A 30 1.11 5.50 -4.44
C VAL A 30 1.71 5.88 -5.79
N ALA A 31 3.00 5.64 -5.98
CA ALA A 31 3.72 5.90 -7.23
C ALA A 31 4.32 4.59 -7.73
N ILE A 32 4.08 4.22 -8.99
CA ILE A 32 4.50 2.95 -9.56
C ILE A 32 5.31 3.19 -10.82
N ASP A 33 6.58 2.80 -10.83
CA ASP A 33 7.37 2.78 -12.06
C ASP A 33 6.88 1.64 -12.98
N TYR A 34 6.56 1.97 -14.23
CA TYR A 34 5.95 1.02 -15.15
C TYR A 34 6.93 -0.01 -15.71
N PHE A 35 8.23 0.29 -15.72
CA PHE A 35 9.27 -0.64 -16.19
C PHE A 35 9.62 -1.68 -15.11
N THR A 36 10.09 -1.21 -13.96
CA THR A 36 10.54 -2.09 -12.87
C THR A 36 9.38 -2.65 -12.03
N LYS A 37 8.16 -2.13 -12.20
CA LYS A 37 7.02 -2.37 -11.30
C LYS A 37 7.32 -2.02 -9.84
N TRP A 38 8.29 -1.14 -9.62
CA TRP A 38 8.63 -0.63 -8.31
C TRP A 38 7.51 0.29 -7.79
N VAL A 39 7.14 0.13 -6.51
CA VAL A 39 6.01 0.81 -5.89
C VAL A 39 6.47 1.60 -4.68
N GLU A 40 6.14 2.88 -4.67
CA GLU A 40 6.32 3.85 -3.60
C GLU A 40 4.97 4.18 -2.98
N ALA A 41 4.87 4.31 -1.65
CA ALA A 41 3.62 4.74 -1.02
C ALA A 41 3.85 5.64 0.21
N GLU A 42 3.25 6.82 0.24
CA GLU A 42 3.33 7.76 1.35
C GLU A 42 1.96 7.98 2.03
N PRO A 43 1.85 7.82 3.35
CA PRO A 43 0.59 8.05 4.07
C PRO A 43 0.35 9.53 4.37
N LEU A 44 -0.81 10.04 3.95
CA LEU A 44 -1.20 11.45 4.01
C LEU A 44 -2.39 11.69 4.94
N ALA A 45 -2.34 12.80 5.68
CA ALA A 45 -3.46 13.27 6.50
C ALA A 45 -4.49 14.06 5.68
N ARG A 46 -4.02 14.80 4.68
CA ARG A 46 -4.81 15.60 3.74
C ARG A 46 -4.18 15.50 2.36
N ILE A 47 -5.00 15.67 1.32
CA ILE A 47 -4.53 15.79 -0.07
C ILE A 47 -4.34 17.28 -0.31
N THR A 48 -3.08 17.72 -0.35
CA THR A 48 -2.69 19.12 -0.59
C THR A 48 -1.66 19.15 -1.71
N GLU A 49 -1.71 20.12 -2.61
CA GLU A 49 -0.94 20.15 -3.86
C GLU A 49 0.59 20.34 -3.71
N GLY A 50 1.17 20.25 -2.50
CA GLY A 50 2.57 20.68 -2.31
C GLY A 50 3.41 20.14 -1.15
N GLU A 51 3.01 19.10 -0.40
CA GLU A 51 3.76 18.70 0.82
C GLU A 51 4.16 17.21 0.94
N ASP A 52 3.98 16.40 -0.11
CA ASP A 52 4.25 14.96 -0.04
C ASP A 52 5.67 14.66 -0.53
N ASN A 53 6.62 14.54 0.41
CA ASN A 53 8.03 14.24 0.10
C ASN A 53 8.38 12.78 0.47
N PRO A 54 8.43 11.85 -0.52
CA PRO A 54 8.75 10.44 -0.29
C PRO A 54 10.15 10.20 0.34
N GLN A 55 11.04 11.19 0.31
CA GLN A 55 12.40 11.13 0.89
C GLN A 55 12.46 10.84 2.41
N ARG A 56 11.34 10.85 3.14
CA ARG A 56 11.35 10.56 4.58
C ARG A 56 11.52 9.07 4.90
N VAL A 57 11.14 8.18 3.99
CA VAL A 57 11.34 6.73 4.11
C VAL A 57 12.62 6.29 3.39
N TYR A 58 13.00 7.04 2.35
CA TYR A 58 14.13 6.78 1.46
C TYR A 58 15.21 7.83 1.69
N ARG A 59 16.30 7.41 2.35
CA ARG A 59 17.42 8.33 2.56
C ARG A 59 18.10 8.70 1.24
N GLU A 60 18.07 7.78 0.27
CA GLU A 60 18.53 7.99 -1.10
C GLU A 60 17.34 8.05 -2.06
N THR A 61 17.42 8.91 -3.08
CA THR A 61 16.36 8.99 -4.09
C THR A 61 16.41 7.79 -5.04
N PRO A 62 15.27 7.34 -5.61
CA PRO A 62 15.28 6.28 -6.62
C PRO A 62 16.19 6.59 -7.82
N PHE A 63 16.30 7.88 -8.18
CA PHE A 63 17.22 8.35 -9.20
C PHE A 63 18.70 8.17 -8.79
N SER A 64 19.08 8.50 -7.55
CA SER A 64 20.46 8.27 -7.09
C SER A 64 20.82 6.78 -6.99
N LEU A 65 19.86 5.90 -6.68
CA LEU A 65 20.10 4.45 -6.70
C LEU A 65 20.36 3.89 -8.10
N VAL A 66 19.77 4.47 -9.14
CA VAL A 66 19.99 4.04 -10.54
C VAL A 66 21.23 4.68 -11.13
N TYR A 67 21.39 5.99 -10.96
CA TYR A 67 22.40 6.78 -11.67
C TYR A 67 23.62 7.18 -10.82
N GLY A 68 23.61 6.86 -9.52
CA GLY A 68 24.71 7.13 -8.58
C GLY A 68 24.73 8.56 -8.04
N THR A 69 23.88 9.44 -8.54
CA THR A 69 23.85 10.86 -8.15
C THR A 69 22.42 11.33 -8.00
N GLU A 70 22.15 12.23 -7.07
CA GLU A 70 20.84 12.88 -6.98
C GLU A 70 20.52 13.68 -8.24
N ALA A 71 19.27 13.57 -8.70
CA ALA A 71 18.76 14.36 -9.82
C ALA A 71 18.82 15.86 -9.50
N ILE A 72 19.08 16.67 -10.53
CA ILE A 72 18.81 18.11 -10.47
C ILE A 72 17.31 18.28 -10.71
N ILE A 73 16.59 18.75 -9.70
CA ILE A 73 15.15 19.02 -9.83
C ILE A 73 14.91 20.31 -10.64
N PRO A 74 13.82 20.43 -11.40
CA PRO A 74 13.53 21.63 -12.20
C PRO A 74 13.54 22.95 -11.40
N ALA A 75 13.18 22.91 -10.12
CA ALA A 75 13.23 24.07 -9.24
C ALA A 75 14.66 24.62 -9.05
N GLU A 76 15.69 23.77 -9.05
CA GLU A 76 17.10 24.17 -8.95
C GLU A 76 17.65 24.82 -10.23
N LEU A 77 16.96 24.66 -11.37
CA LEU A 77 17.29 25.36 -12.61
C LEU A 77 16.68 26.77 -12.64
N GLY A 78 15.50 26.95 -12.02
CA GLY A 78 14.82 28.25 -11.92
C GLY A 78 15.44 29.18 -10.88
N ILE A 79 16.02 28.62 -9.81
CA ILE A 79 16.79 29.33 -8.80
C ILE A 79 18.16 28.65 -8.74
N PRO A 80 19.25 29.29 -9.22
CA PRO A 80 20.53 28.61 -9.37
C PRO A 80 21.02 28.10 -8.01
N SER A 81 20.98 26.78 -7.84
CA SER A 81 21.47 26.11 -6.64
C SER A 81 23.00 26.14 -6.61
N HIS A 82 23.61 25.90 -5.44
CA HIS A 82 25.07 25.88 -5.32
C HIS A 82 25.72 24.84 -6.25
N ARG A 83 25.01 23.73 -6.53
CA ARG A 83 25.44 22.68 -7.46
C ARG A 83 25.50 23.17 -8.91
N VAL A 84 24.61 24.10 -9.29
CA VAL A 84 24.57 24.70 -10.63
C VAL A 84 25.60 25.82 -10.74
N MET A 85 25.73 26.68 -9.71
CA MET A 85 26.64 27.82 -9.74
C MET A 85 28.12 27.44 -9.74
N ASN A 86 28.49 26.37 -9.03
CA ASN A 86 29.87 25.91 -8.90
C ASN A 86 30.16 24.65 -9.70
N PHE A 87 29.43 24.43 -10.80
CA PHE A 87 29.63 23.29 -11.68
C PHE A 87 31.02 23.37 -12.33
N SER A 88 31.81 22.31 -12.16
CA SER A 88 33.05 22.07 -12.88
C SER A 88 33.00 20.66 -13.46
N GLU A 89 33.19 20.54 -14.77
CA GLU A 89 33.12 19.28 -15.49
C GLU A 89 34.12 18.25 -14.95
N GLU A 90 35.37 18.68 -14.72
CA GLU A 90 36.43 17.82 -14.17
C GLU A 90 36.11 17.35 -12.75
N CYS A 91 35.60 18.24 -11.90
CA CYS A 91 35.19 17.85 -10.54
C CYS A 91 33.98 16.90 -10.55
N ASN A 92 33.03 17.13 -11.46
CA ASN A 92 31.83 16.31 -11.61
C ASN A 92 32.15 14.90 -12.12
N GLU A 93 33.02 14.75 -13.11
CA GLU A 93 33.47 13.43 -13.59
C GLU A 93 34.14 12.61 -12.49
N ASN A 94 35.04 13.25 -11.74
CA ASN A 94 35.74 12.59 -10.63
C ASN A 94 34.79 12.20 -9.50
N LEU A 95 33.77 13.03 -9.22
CA LEU A 95 32.73 12.71 -8.24
C LEU A 95 31.83 11.57 -8.73
N LEU A 96 31.45 11.57 -10.01
CA LEU A 96 30.61 10.54 -10.62
C LEU A 96 31.29 9.16 -10.57
N ARG A 97 32.60 9.10 -10.87
CA ARG A 97 33.37 7.85 -10.73
C ARG A 97 33.32 7.30 -9.30
N LYS A 98 33.58 8.15 -8.30
CA LYS A 98 33.50 7.76 -6.88
C LYS A 98 32.10 7.30 -6.49
N ASN A 99 31.07 7.95 -7.01
CA ASN A 99 29.69 7.59 -6.72
C ASN A 99 29.30 6.24 -7.34
N LEU A 100 29.80 5.93 -8.54
CA LEU A 100 29.60 4.62 -9.16
C LEU A 100 30.25 3.50 -8.35
N ASP A 101 31.43 3.73 -7.77
CA ASP A 101 32.08 2.73 -6.89
C ASP A 101 31.25 2.46 -5.62
N LEU A 102 30.57 3.49 -5.09
CA LEU A 102 29.78 3.40 -3.85
C LEU A 102 28.33 2.96 -4.08
N ILE A 103 27.85 2.93 -5.32
CA ILE A 103 26.44 2.73 -5.63
C ILE A 103 25.92 1.35 -5.21
N GLU A 104 26.78 0.33 -5.27
CA GLU A 104 26.42 -1.03 -4.88
C GLU A 104 26.18 -1.12 -3.37
N GLU A 105 27.02 -0.49 -2.56
CA GLU A 105 26.83 -0.42 -1.11
C GLU A 105 25.54 0.32 -0.73
N LEU A 106 25.23 1.41 -1.45
CA LEU A 106 24.01 2.18 -1.21
C LEU A 106 22.76 1.35 -1.54
N ARG A 107 22.78 0.62 -2.66
CA ARG A 107 21.71 -0.31 -3.05
C ARG A 107 21.49 -1.39 -2.02
N GLU A 108 22.56 -1.98 -1.48
CA GLU A 108 22.44 -3.02 -0.46
C GLU A 108 21.86 -2.47 0.85
N LYS A 109 22.36 -1.30 1.30
CA LYS A 109 21.86 -0.63 2.52
C LYS A 109 20.37 -0.30 2.41
N ASP A 110 19.93 0.23 1.27
CA ASP A 110 18.51 0.55 1.07
C ASP A 110 17.65 -0.69 0.87
N PHE A 111 18.16 -1.74 0.21
CA PHE A 111 17.47 -3.02 0.15
C PHE A 111 17.16 -3.56 1.55
N LEU A 112 18.14 -3.58 2.45
CA LEU A 112 17.96 -4.01 3.83
C LEU A 112 16.95 -3.13 4.59
N ARG A 113 16.95 -1.82 4.36
CA ARG A 113 15.97 -0.90 4.95
C ARG A 113 14.56 -1.18 4.44
N ILE A 114 14.38 -1.35 3.13
CA ILE A 114 13.10 -1.68 2.50
C ILE A 114 12.57 -3.01 3.05
N GLN A 115 13.42 -4.04 3.12
CA GLN A 115 13.06 -5.33 3.70
C GLN A 115 12.61 -5.19 5.16
N ARG A 116 13.37 -4.43 5.97
CA ARG A 116 13.02 -4.17 7.37
C ARG A 116 11.68 -3.44 7.48
N TYR A 117 11.43 -2.43 6.65
CA TYR A 117 10.17 -1.70 6.63
C TYR A 117 8.99 -2.62 6.27
N LYS A 118 9.12 -3.41 5.20
CA LYS A 118 8.11 -4.40 4.79
C LYS A 118 7.81 -5.37 5.93
N ASN A 119 8.84 -5.88 6.60
CA ASN A 119 8.67 -6.81 7.72
C ASN A 119 7.96 -6.17 8.92
N ILE A 120 8.30 -4.93 9.28
CA ILE A 120 7.61 -4.19 10.35
C ILE A 120 6.13 -3.99 9.99
N MET A 121 5.83 -3.65 8.74
CA MET A 121 4.46 -3.44 8.26
C MET A 121 3.66 -4.76 8.29
N ILE A 122 4.23 -5.86 7.78
CA ILE A 122 3.62 -7.19 7.82
C ILE A 122 3.34 -7.62 9.26
N ASN A 123 4.32 -7.47 10.15
CA ASN A 123 4.16 -7.84 11.55
C ASN A 123 3.10 -7.00 12.25
N SER A 124 3.06 -5.69 11.97
CA SER A 124 2.06 -4.78 12.53
C SER A 124 0.65 -5.09 12.01
N TYR A 125 0.51 -5.52 10.76
CA TYR A 125 -0.75 -5.98 10.19
C TYR A 125 -1.16 -7.33 10.83
N ASN A 126 -0.30 -8.35 10.76
CA ASN A 126 -0.57 -9.68 11.28
C ASN A 126 -0.89 -9.67 12.79
N LYS A 127 -0.25 -8.81 13.58
CA LYS A 127 -0.55 -8.63 15.03
C LYS A 127 -1.99 -8.16 15.28
N ARG A 128 -2.58 -7.40 14.35
CA ARG A 128 -3.95 -6.85 14.47
C ARG A 128 -5.02 -7.75 13.87
N VAL A 129 -4.65 -8.67 12.98
CA VAL A 129 -5.59 -9.63 12.37
C VAL A 129 -5.95 -10.69 13.41
N LYS A 130 -7.20 -10.65 13.89
CA LYS A 130 -7.77 -11.76 14.66
C LYS A 130 -8.30 -12.80 13.69
N SER A 131 -7.70 -13.98 13.68
CA SER A 131 -8.25 -15.12 12.94
C SER A 131 -9.67 -15.40 13.42
N ARG A 132 -10.61 -15.52 12.48
CA ARG A 132 -11.97 -15.94 12.73
C ARG A 132 -12.16 -17.25 11.98
N SER A 133 -12.79 -18.22 12.62
CA SER A 133 -13.19 -19.47 12.00
C SER A 133 -14.55 -19.87 12.54
N PHE A 134 -15.34 -20.50 11.68
CA PHE A 134 -16.66 -21.04 12.00
C PHE A 134 -16.65 -22.53 11.71
N GLN A 135 -17.45 -23.28 12.47
CA GLN A 135 -17.70 -24.70 12.20
C GLN A 135 -19.05 -24.88 11.51
N VAL A 136 -19.24 -26.04 10.89
CA VAL A 136 -20.56 -26.44 10.36
C VAL A 136 -21.58 -26.41 11.51
N GLU A 137 -22.80 -25.98 11.22
CA GLU A 137 -23.88 -25.66 12.18
C GLU A 137 -23.72 -24.39 13.02
N ASP A 138 -22.60 -23.65 12.95
CA ASP A 138 -22.51 -22.36 13.63
C ASP A 138 -23.52 -21.37 13.01
N LEU A 139 -24.20 -20.61 13.87
CA LEU A 139 -25.02 -19.47 13.45
C LEU A 139 -24.14 -18.23 13.26
N VAL A 140 -24.30 -17.56 12.12
CA VAL A 140 -23.54 -16.38 11.75
C VAL A 140 -24.44 -15.28 11.19
N LEU A 141 -24.06 -14.04 11.46
CA LEU A 141 -24.59 -12.87 10.78
C LEU A 141 -23.72 -12.56 9.56
N ARG A 142 -24.39 -12.16 8.49
CA ARG A 142 -23.80 -11.80 7.20
C ARG A 142 -23.85 -10.29 7.02
N ARG A 143 -22.77 -9.70 6.50
CA ARG A 143 -22.76 -8.27 6.18
C ARG A 143 -23.71 -7.97 5.01
N VAL A 144 -24.51 -6.92 5.11
CA VAL A 144 -25.40 -6.50 4.02
C VAL A 144 -24.58 -6.02 2.82
N ASP A 145 -25.03 -6.39 1.61
CA ASP A 145 -24.39 -5.97 0.37
C ASP A 145 -24.48 -4.45 0.18
N ALA A 146 -23.37 -3.84 -0.27
CA ALA A 146 -23.29 -2.40 -0.50
C ALA A 146 -24.26 -1.88 -1.59
N LEU A 147 -24.79 -2.78 -2.42
CA LEU A 147 -25.79 -2.45 -3.45
C LEU A 147 -27.21 -2.37 -2.89
N LYS A 148 -27.45 -2.88 -1.69
CA LYS A 148 -28.75 -2.78 -1.05
C LYS A 148 -28.88 -1.35 -0.49
N PRO A 149 -29.94 -0.60 -0.84
CA PRO A 149 -30.18 0.70 -0.22
C PRO A 149 -30.47 0.46 1.27
N ILE A 150 -29.53 0.87 2.11
CA ILE A 150 -29.58 0.79 3.57
C ILE A 150 -29.78 2.21 4.05
N ASP A 151 -30.86 2.50 4.77
CA ASP A 151 -31.03 3.80 5.41
C ASP A 151 -30.02 3.96 6.55
N LYS A 152 -29.72 5.21 6.94
CA LYS A 152 -28.64 5.52 7.91
C LYS A 152 -28.75 4.79 9.26
N LEU A 153 -29.93 4.24 9.59
CA LEU A 153 -30.23 3.54 10.84
C LEU A 153 -30.45 2.02 10.66
N ASP A 154 -30.39 1.51 9.43
CA ASP A 154 -30.64 0.11 9.18
C ASP A 154 -29.46 -0.77 9.64
N PRO A 155 -29.71 -2.00 10.11
CA PRO A 155 -28.67 -2.92 10.51
C PRO A 155 -27.73 -3.25 9.35
N THR A 156 -26.42 -3.08 9.56
CA THR A 156 -25.39 -3.45 8.57
C THR A 156 -25.10 -4.96 8.52
N TRP A 157 -25.76 -5.75 9.36
CA TRP A 157 -25.62 -7.20 9.47
C TRP A 157 -27.01 -7.86 9.43
N GLU A 158 -27.18 -8.84 8.56
CA GLU A 158 -28.39 -9.66 8.35
C GLU A 158 -28.18 -11.08 8.89
N GLY A 159 -29.26 -11.75 9.29
CA GLY A 159 -29.25 -13.13 9.75
C GLY A 159 -30.14 -13.34 10.98
N PRO A 160 -30.10 -14.54 11.61
CA PRO A 160 -29.02 -15.52 11.56
C PRO A 160 -29.05 -16.47 10.35
N TYR A 161 -27.88 -16.84 9.85
CA TYR A 161 -27.67 -17.89 8.83
C TYR A 161 -26.88 -19.03 9.45
N LYS A 162 -27.07 -20.25 8.95
CA LYS A 162 -26.35 -21.44 9.39
C LYS A 162 -25.21 -21.78 8.45
N VAL A 163 -24.03 -22.11 8.97
CA VAL A 163 -22.89 -22.59 8.17
C VAL A 163 -23.11 -24.04 7.77
N THR A 164 -23.18 -24.34 6.46
CA THR A 164 -23.39 -25.71 5.94
C THR A 164 -22.09 -26.40 5.56
N SER A 165 -21.14 -25.67 4.96
CA SER A 165 -19.87 -26.25 4.54
C SER A 165 -18.72 -25.24 4.62
N VAL A 166 -17.49 -25.77 4.78
CA VAL A 166 -16.25 -24.99 4.80
C VAL A 166 -15.45 -25.33 3.54
N ILE A 167 -15.47 -24.44 2.54
CA ILE A 167 -14.80 -24.67 1.25
C ILE A 167 -13.28 -24.57 1.38
N GLY A 168 -12.78 -23.74 2.30
CA GLY A 168 -11.36 -23.50 2.54
C GLY A 168 -10.93 -22.05 2.26
N LYS A 169 -9.75 -21.67 2.74
CA LYS A 169 -9.20 -20.29 2.67
C LYS A 169 -10.11 -19.20 3.27
N GLY A 170 -10.99 -19.58 4.21
CA GLY A 170 -11.92 -18.66 4.88
C GLY A 170 -13.20 -18.36 4.10
N ALA A 171 -13.60 -19.22 3.15
CA ALA A 171 -14.91 -19.18 2.50
C ALA A 171 -15.86 -20.24 3.10
N TYR A 172 -17.12 -19.86 3.29
CA TYR A 172 -18.17 -20.65 3.93
C TYR A 172 -19.45 -20.65 3.08
N GLU A 173 -20.12 -21.80 3.01
CA GLU A 173 -21.49 -21.87 2.49
C GLU A 173 -22.48 -21.67 3.64
N LEU A 174 -23.58 -21.00 3.32
CA LEU A 174 -24.56 -20.57 4.31
C LEU A 174 -25.96 -21.00 3.86
N GLU A 175 -26.82 -21.21 4.83
CA GLU A 175 -28.23 -21.57 4.66
C GLU A 175 -29.10 -20.64 5.50
N ASP A 176 -30.22 -20.23 4.93
CA ASP A 176 -31.21 -19.37 5.56
C ASP A 176 -31.97 -20.16 6.65
N PRO A 177 -32.64 -19.49 7.62
CA PRO A 177 -33.45 -20.16 8.64
C PRO A 177 -34.49 -21.14 8.08
N GLU A 178 -34.95 -20.90 6.85
CA GLU A 178 -35.92 -21.70 6.12
C GLU A 178 -35.31 -22.94 5.43
N GLY A 179 -34.00 -23.17 5.55
CA GLY A 179 -33.32 -24.32 4.97
C GLY A 179 -32.95 -24.16 3.48
N CYS A 180 -32.89 -22.92 3.00
CA CYS A 180 -32.50 -22.63 1.61
C CYS A 180 -31.02 -22.21 1.56
N PRO A 181 -30.16 -22.91 0.79
CA PRO A 181 -28.76 -22.53 0.67
C PRO A 181 -28.61 -21.23 -0.12
N LEU A 182 -27.72 -20.35 0.34
CA LEU A 182 -27.36 -19.14 -0.36
C LEU A 182 -26.56 -19.46 -1.64
N PRO A 183 -26.80 -18.74 -2.75
CA PRO A 183 -26.28 -19.10 -4.07
C PRO A 183 -24.77 -18.92 -4.24
N ARG A 184 -24.11 -18.21 -3.31
CA ARG A 184 -22.67 -17.95 -3.34
C ARG A 184 -22.03 -18.21 -1.98
N PRO A 185 -20.77 -18.67 -1.96
CA PRO A 185 -20.00 -18.76 -0.72
C PRO A 185 -19.57 -17.39 -0.22
N TRP A 186 -19.41 -17.27 1.09
CA TRP A 186 -19.13 -16.03 1.80
C TRP A 186 -17.78 -16.06 2.50
N ASN A 187 -17.02 -14.97 2.36
CA ASN A 187 -15.73 -14.83 3.04
C ASN A 187 -15.90 -14.50 4.53
N VAL A 188 -15.05 -15.07 5.37
CA VAL A 188 -15.00 -14.89 6.84
C VAL A 188 -15.03 -13.42 7.28
N HIS A 189 -14.47 -12.50 6.49
CA HIS A 189 -14.46 -11.06 6.80
C HIS A 189 -15.87 -10.44 6.75
N ASN A 190 -16.78 -11.04 5.98
CA ASN A 190 -18.17 -10.62 5.84
C ASN A 190 -19.12 -11.40 6.78
N LEU A 191 -18.56 -12.18 7.71
CA LEU A 191 -19.31 -13.00 8.65
C LEU A 191 -18.95 -12.67 10.11
N LYS A 192 -19.93 -12.79 10.99
CA LYS A 192 -19.77 -12.60 12.44
C LYS A 192 -20.54 -13.70 13.18
N LYS A 193 -19.96 -14.28 14.23
CA LYS A 193 -20.66 -15.29 15.04
C LYS A 193 -21.92 -14.68 15.68
N TYR A 194 -23.04 -15.38 15.57
CA TYR A 194 -24.27 -15.08 16.28
C TYR A 194 -24.28 -15.87 17.58
N PHE A 195 -24.52 -15.19 18.70
CA PHE A 195 -24.70 -15.82 20.00
C PHE A 195 -26.17 -15.61 20.37
N ALA A 196 -26.91 -16.71 20.48
CA ALA A 196 -28.30 -16.72 20.91
C ALA A 196 -28.41 -16.48 22.42
#